data_AF-A0A1R3IYY5-F1
#
_entry.id   AF-A0A1R3IYY5-F1
#
_cell.length_a   1.000
_cell.length_b   1.000
_cell.length_c   1.000
_cell.angle_alpha   90.00
_cell.angle_beta   90.00
_cell.angle_gamma   90.00
#
_symmetry.space_group_name_H-M   'P 1'
#
loop_
_entity.id
_entity.type
_entity.pdbx_description
1 polymer ?
#
loop_
_entity_poly.entity_id
_entity_poly.type
_entity_poly.pdbx_seq_one_letter_code
_entity_poly.pdbx_strand_id
1 'polypeptide(L)'
;MEVVAYAIGKYEDQSFKPSSPFLQALEILQDQIDYTFKNIDLFQISMTHASFSEENNEALSILGANIMETSAAIHSLEKDIDMSSKELGNLISEISKVSSCAFDGLQLGLQHVVRVSAKTDPSSSTIVCGAFRAMFGAIAIDFGSTGKAGNVFWSIHDGKVERAASRNQPIYVEASPEVKDEDEVSPEVKDADEL
;
A
#
# COMPACT_ATOMS: atom_id res chain seq x y z
N MET A 1 43.76 34.44 -38.92
CA MET A 1 42.96 33.69 -39.91
C MET A 1 42.45 32.44 -39.21
N GLU A 2 41.13 32.29 -39.22
CA GLU A 2 40.32 31.14 -38.80
C GLU A 2 40.95 29.77 -39.10
N VAL A 3 40.70 28.75 -38.27
CA VAL A 3 39.49 27.92 -38.39
C VAL A 3 39.09 27.33 -37.03
N VAL A 4 37.81 27.49 -36.70
CA VAL A 4 37.10 26.82 -35.61
C VAL A 4 36.75 25.40 -36.07
N ALA A 5 36.97 24.39 -35.22
CA ALA A 5 36.34 23.09 -35.36
C ALA A 5 35.71 22.69 -34.02
N TYR A 6 34.38 22.69 -34.00
CA TYR A 6 33.53 22.29 -32.89
C TYR A 6 33.44 20.76 -32.86
N ALA A 7 33.89 20.11 -31.78
CA ALA A 7 33.66 18.69 -31.57
C ALA A 7 32.36 18.51 -30.76
N ILE A 8 31.32 18.20 -31.51
CA ILE A 8 30.05 17.56 -31.17
C ILE A 8 30.14 16.57 -30.01
N GLY A 9 29.18 16.67 -29.09
CA GLY A 9 29.16 16.02 -27.79
C GLY A 9 29.17 14.49 -27.82
N LYS A 10 29.80 13.91 -26.80
CA LYS A 10 29.53 12.53 -26.40
C LYS A 10 28.29 12.54 -25.53
N TYR A 11 27.13 12.34 -26.14
CA TYR A 11 26.02 11.70 -25.45
C TYR A 11 26.49 10.29 -25.14
N GLU A 12 26.83 10.02 -23.88
CA GLU A 12 26.87 8.65 -23.39
C GLU A 12 25.43 8.15 -23.46
N ASP A 13 25.16 7.41 -24.53
CA ASP A 13 24.03 6.52 -24.67
C ASP A 13 24.07 5.55 -23.47
N GLN A 14 23.34 5.89 -22.41
CA GLN A 14 22.92 4.91 -21.42
C GLN A 14 21.95 3.99 -22.14
N SER A 15 22.52 2.99 -22.82
CA SER A 15 21.79 1.91 -23.43
C SER A 15 20.83 1.36 -22.37
N PHE A 16 19.54 1.66 -22.53
CA PHE A 16 18.48 1.08 -21.72
C PHE A 16 18.52 -0.42 -22.03
N LYS A 17 19.26 -1.18 -21.21
CA LYS A 17 19.13 -2.64 -21.21
C LYS A 17 17.65 -2.89 -20.94
N PRO A 18 16.93 -3.65 -21.77
CA PRO A 18 15.58 -4.02 -21.42
C PRO A 18 15.68 -4.80 -20.10
N SER A 19 15.18 -4.20 -19.01
CA SER A 19 14.99 -4.90 -17.75
C SER A 19 14.13 -6.12 -18.08
N SER A 20 14.50 -7.29 -17.55
CA SER A 20 13.71 -8.49 -17.79
C SER A 20 12.25 -8.24 -17.37
N PRO A 21 11.24 -8.91 -17.95
CA PRO A 21 9.85 -8.71 -17.55
C PRO A 21 9.64 -8.86 -16.03
N PHE A 22 10.45 -9.70 -15.38
CA PHE A 22 10.47 -9.85 -13.93
C PHE A 22 10.97 -8.59 -13.21
N LEU A 23 12.09 -8.00 -13.63
CA LEU A 23 12.60 -6.76 -13.03
C LEU A 23 11.64 -5.58 -13.23
N GLN A 24 10.98 -5.48 -14.39
CA GLN A 24 9.93 -4.47 -14.60
C GLN A 24 8.73 -4.66 -13.66
N ALA A 25 8.32 -5.91 -13.43
CA ALA A 25 7.26 -6.20 -12.48
C ALA A 25 7.64 -5.83 -11.04
N LEU A 26 8.91 -6.01 -10.66
CA LEU A 26 9.43 -5.55 -9.37
C LEU A 26 9.49 -4.02 -9.28
N GLU A 27 9.88 -3.32 -10.34
CA GLU A 27 9.83 -1.85 -10.39
C GLU A 27 8.41 -1.33 -10.15
N ILE A 28 7.42 -1.87 -10.88
CA ILE A 28 6.00 -1.52 -10.69
C ILE A 28 5.52 -1.83 -9.27
N LEU A 29 5.92 -2.97 -8.72
CA LEU A 29 5.51 -3.35 -7.38
C LEU A 29 6.10 -2.43 -6.30
N GLN A 30 7.35 -1.96 -6.47
CA GLN A 30 7.96 -0.96 -5.58
C GLN A 30 7.18 0.35 -5.56
N ASP A 31 6.71 0.81 -6.72
CA ASP A 31 5.86 2.00 -6.82
C ASP A 31 4.52 1.78 -6.11
N GLN A 32 3.91 0.60 -6.24
CA GLN A 32 2.64 0.27 -5.60
C GLN A 32 2.71 0.22 -4.07
N ILE A 33 3.83 -0.24 -3.51
CA ILE A 33 4.03 -0.34 -2.06
C ILE A 33 4.71 0.90 -1.45
N ASP A 34 5.00 1.91 -2.28
CA ASP A 34 5.72 3.13 -1.90
C ASP A 34 7.04 2.83 -1.14
N TYR A 35 7.79 1.84 -1.66
CA TYR A 35 9.06 1.43 -1.09
C TYR A 35 10.06 1.02 -2.18
N THR A 36 11.19 1.74 -2.25
CA THR A 36 12.32 1.42 -3.12
C THR A 36 13.38 0.64 -2.35
N PHE A 37 13.66 -0.59 -2.79
CA PHE A 37 14.71 -1.44 -2.25
C PHE A 37 16.10 -0.90 -2.59
N LYS A 38 17.00 -0.89 -1.61
CA LYS A 38 18.43 -0.63 -1.83
C LYS A 38 19.13 -1.84 -2.43
N ASN A 39 18.71 -3.04 -2.02
CA ASN A 39 19.17 -4.32 -2.52
C ASN A 39 18.03 -5.02 -3.27
N ILE A 40 18.03 -4.86 -4.60
CA ILE A 40 17.01 -5.46 -5.46
C ILE A 40 17.06 -6.99 -5.46
N ASP A 41 18.23 -7.60 -5.20
CA ASP A 41 18.36 -9.06 -5.14
C ASP A 41 17.54 -9.62 -3.98
N LEU A 42 17.50 -8.91 -2.84
CA LEU A 42 16.66 -9.30 -1.72
C LEU A 42 15.17 -9.29 -2.10
N PHE A 43 14.73 -8.33 -2.90
CA PHE A 43 13.35 -8.28 -3.38
C PHE A 43 13.04 -9.42 -4.35
N GLN A 44 13.98 -9.74 -5.25
CA GLN A 44 13.88 -10.90 -6.14
C GLN A 44 13.75 -12.22 -5.35
N ILE A 45 14.56 -12.40 -4.30
CA ILE A 45 14.49 -13.57 -3.42
C ILE A 45 13.11 -13.64 -2.76
N SER A 46 12.57 -12.53 -2.26
CA SER A 46 11.24 -12.48 -1.63
C SER A 46 10.10 -12.91 -2.57
N MET A 47 10.28 -12.68 -3.88
CA MET A 47 9.35 -13.08 -4.94
C MET A 47 9.72 -14.42 -5.60
N THR A 48 10.57 -15.23 -4.97
CA THR A 48 10.97 -16.55 -5.47
C THR A 48 10.53 -17.65 -4.51
N HIS A 49 9.62 -18.52 -4.95
CA HIS A 49 9.15 -19.66 -4.16
C HIS A 49 10.16 -20.81 -4.18
N ALA A 50 10.17 -21.66 -3.14
CA ALA A 50 11.07 -22.82 -3.02
C ALA A 50 10.93 -23.85 -4.16
N SER A 51 9.80 -23.88 -4.87
CA SER A 51 9.66 -24.71 -6.06
C SER A 51 10.45 -24.18 -7.27
N PHE A 52 10.80 -22.90 -7.28
CA PHE A 52 11.55 -22.27 -8.37
C PHE A 52 13.07 -22.40 -8.19
N SER A 53 13.58 -22.23 -6.97
CA SER A 53 15.01 -22.18 -6.66
C SER A 53 15.30 -22.56 -5.20
N GLU A 54 16.52 -23.02 -4.92
CA GLU A 54 17.03 -23.21 -3.55
C GLU A 54 17.19 -21.88 -2.83
N GLU A 55 17.59 -20.83 -3.56
CA GLU A 55 17.56 -19.45 -3.07
C GLU A 55 16.13 -18.91 -3.21
N ASN A 56 15.41 -18.84 -2.10
CA ASN A 56 13.97 -18.59 -2.09
C ASN A 56 13.51 -17.81 -0.84
N ASN A 57 12.21 -17.58 -0.81
CA ASN A 57 11.56 -16.70 0.15
C ASN A 57 11.17 -17.33 1.49
N GLU A 58 11.46 -18.60 1.75
CA GLU A 58 10.93 -19.30 2.94
C GLU A 58 11.42 -18.66 4.25
N ALA A 59 12.71 -18.36 4.36
CA ALA A 59 13.28 -17.70 5.54
C ALA A 59 12.73 -16.27 5.72
N LEU A 60 12.59 -15.52 4.62
CA LEU A 60 12.02 -14.17 4.63
C LEU A 60 10.54 -14.19 5.01
N SER A 61 9.79 -15.22 4.58
CA SER A 61 8.38 -15.40 4.90
C SER A 61 8.16 -15.63 6.40
N ILE A 62 9.03 -16.41 7.05
CA ILE A 62 8.99 -16.60 8.50
C ILE A 62 9.24 -15.27 9.22
N LEU A 63 10.27 -14.52 8.83
CA LEU A 63 10.55 -13.20 9.41
C LEU A 63 9.37 -12.23 9.20
N GLY A 64 8.83 -12.21 7.98
CA GLY A 64 7.69 -11.39 7.61
C GLY A 64 6.44 -11.67 8.42
N ALA A 65 6.13 -12.95 8.67
CA ALA A 65 5.01 -13.34 9.54
C ALA A 65 5.17 -12.74 10.95
N ASN A 66 6.36 -12.85 11.54
CA ASN A 66 6.64 -12.27 12.86
C ASN A 66 6.52 -10.74 12.85
N ILE A 67 6.95 -10.07 11.77
CA ILE A 67 6.80 -8.62 11.62
C ILE A 67 5.32 -8.23 11.54
N MET A 68 4.52 -8.94 10.75
CA MET A 68 3.08 -8.67 10.64
C MET A 68 2.37 -8.83 11.98
N GLU A 69 2.65 -9.91 12.72
CA GLU A 69 2.09 -10.14 14.06
C GLU A 69 2.54 -9.09 15.08
N THR A 70 3.81 -8.70 15.03
CA THR A 70 4.35 -7.63 15.89
C THR A 70 3.72 -6.28 15.56
N SER A 71 3.54 -5.98 14.28
CA SER A 71 2.93 -4.73 13.81
C SER A 71 1.44 -4.68 14.15
N ALA A 72 0.75 -5.83 14.05
CA ALA A 72 -0.60 -6.03 14.56
C ALA A 72 -0.72 -5.67 16.04
N ALA A 73 0.21 -6.18 16.85
CA ALA A 73 0.22 -5.94 18.28
C ALA A 73 0.50 -4.46 18.62
N ILE A 74 1.54 -3.88 18.02
CA ILE A 74 1.92 -2.47 18.25
C ILE A 74 0.75 -1.55 17.89
N HIS A 75 0.20 -1.65 16.68
CA HIS A 75 -0.91 -0.79 16.23
C HIS A 75 -2.15 -0.89 17.10
N SER A 76 -2.43 -2.08 17.63
CA SER A 76 -3.58 -2.30 18.50
C SER A 76 -3.37 -1.68 19.88
N LEU A 77 -2.19 -1.88 20.47
CA LEU A 77 -1.85 -1.37 21.80
C LEU A 77 -1.57 0.14 21.81
N GLU A 78 -1.11 0.71 20.69
CA GLU A 78 -1.01 2.16 20.52
C GLU A 78 -2.39 2.84 20.50
N LYS A 79 -3.41 2.14 19.98
CA LYS A 79 -4.80 2.63 19.95
C LYS A 79 -5.52 2.42 21.27
N ASP A 80 -5.31 1.26 21.90
CA ASP A 80 -5.92 0.89 23.17
C ASP A 80 -4.97 0.02 23.99
N ILE A 81 -4.28 0.66 24.95
CA ILE A 81 -3.32 -0.02 25.83
C ILE A 81 -4.00 -0.93 26.86
N ASP A 82 -5.30 -0.71 27.12
CA ASP A 82 -6.09 -1.48 28.08
C ASP A 82 -6.77 -2.71 27.44
N MET A 83 -6.54 -2.94 26.14
CA MET A 83 -7.03 -4.11 25.40
C MET A 83 -6.67 -5.43 26.11
N SER A 84 -7.64 -6.35 26.19
CA SER A 84 -7.37 -7.64 26.83
C SER A 84 -6.43 -8.51 25.98
N SER A 85 -5.66 -9.37 26.65
CA SER A 85 -4.79 -10.34 25.98
C SER A 85 -5.54 -11.28 25.02
N LYS A 86 -6.80 -11.59 25.32
CA LYS A 86 -7.67 -12.40 24.46
C LYS A 86 -8.04 -11.66 23.17
N GLU A 87 -8.42 -10.38 23.27
CA GLU A 87 -8.74 -9.56 22.11
C GLU A 87 -7.52 -9.35 21.22
N LEU A 88 -6.39 -9.01 21.83
CA LEU A 88 -5.11 -8.88 21.13
C LEU A 88 -4.72 -10.18 20.40
N GLY A 89 -4.80 -11.32 21.10
CA GLY A 89 -4.50 -12.63 20.53
C GLY A 89 -5.42 -13.01 19.37
N ASN A 90 -6.72 -12.67 19.45
CA ASN A 90 -7.66 -12.87 18.35
C ASN A 90 -7.29 -12.01 17.13
N LEU A 91 -7.00 -10.72 17.34
CA LEU A 91 -6.63 -9.81 16.25
C LEU A 91 -5.36 -10.25 15.53
N ILE A 92 -4.31 -10.60 16.30
CA ILE A 92 -3.05 -11.11 15.74
C ILE A 92 -3.31 -12.38 14.90
N SER A 93 -4.09 -13.31 15.43
CA SER A 93 -4.47 -14.55 14.73
C SER A 93 -5.23 -14.27 13.43
N GLU A 94 -6.19 -13.34 13.44
CA GLU A 94 -6.93 -12.97 12.23
C GLU A 94 -6.03 -12.38 11.14
N ILE A 95 -5.12 -11.47 11.52
CA ILE A 95 -4.17 -10.85 10.57
C ILE A 95 -3.17 -11.86 10.03
N SER A 96 -2.71 -12.80 10.86
CA SER A 96 -1.70 -13.79 10.46
C SER A 96 -2.28 -14.98 9.69
N LYS A 97 -3.60 -15.12 9.55
CA LYS A 97 -4.23 -16.18 8.72
C LYS A 97 -3.73 -16.16 7.28
N VAL A 98 -3.48 -17.36 6.74
CA VAL A 98 -3.10 -17.55 5.32
C VAL A 98 -4.11 -16.89 4.37
N SER A 99 -5.41 -16.93 4.68
CA SER A 99 -6.44 -16.29 3.87
C SER A 99 -6.34 -14.77 3.86
N SER A 100 -5.93 -14.14 4.97
CA SER A 100 -5.81 -12.69 5.11
C SER A 100 -4.63 -12.16 4.30
N CYS A 101 -3.42 -12.69 4.54
CA CYS A 101 -2.23 -12.32 3.77
C CYS A 101 -2.34 -12.71 2.28
N ALA A 102 -2.97 -13.83 1.95
CA ALA A 102 -3.20 -14.19 0.55
C ALA A 102 -4.13 -13.19 -0.14
N PHE A 103 -5.19 -12.75 0.53
CA PHE A 103 -6.08 -11.72 0.00
C PHE A 103 -5.33 -10.41 -0.26
N ASP A 104 -4.49 -9.96 0.68
CA ASP A 104 -3.67 -8.76 0.49
C ASP A 104 -2.67 -8.91 -0.68
N GLY A 105 -1.98 -10.04 -0.75
CA GLY A 105 -1.05 -10.34 -1.84
C GLY A 105 -1.71 -10.45 -3.21
N LEU A 106 -2.92 -11.02 -3.30
CA LEU A 106 -3.67 -11.08 -4.55
C LEU A 106 -4.08 -9.68 -5.03
N GLN A 107 -4.43 -8.79 -4.09
CA GLN A 107 -4.78 -7.40 -4.40
C GLN A 107 -3.58 -6.58 -4.91
N LEU A 108 -2.37 -6.92 -4.49
CA LEU A 108 -1.11 -6.40 -5.04
C LEU A 108 -0.70 -7.09 -6.35
N GLY A 109 -1.44 -8.11 -6.80
CA GLY A 109 -1.12 -8.85 -8.02
C GLY A 109 0.10 -9.77 -7.88
N LEU A 110 0.47 -10.21 -6.66
CA LEU A 110 1.67 -11.02 -6.43
C LEU A 110 1.67 -12.34 -7.21
N GLN A 111 0.52 -12.90 -7.55
CA GLN A 111 0.38 -14.08 -8.41
C GLN A 111 0.98 -13.89 -9.82
N HIS A 112 1.19 -12.65 -10.25
CA HIS A 112 1.81 -12.31 -11.53
C HIS A 112 3.31 -11.99 -11.42
N VAL A 113 3.82 -11.85 -10.19
CA VAL A 113 5.22 -11.48 -9.90
C VAL A 113 6.00 -12.66 -9.34
N VAL A 114 5.38 -13.47 -8.48
CA VAL A 114 6.04 -14.60 -7.82
C VAL A 114 6.51 -15.65 -8.83
N ARG A 115 7.78 -16.02 -8.72
CA ARG A 115 8.39 -17.06 -9.54
C ARG A 115 8.17 -18.42 -8.90
N VAL A 116 7.63 -19.34 -9.67
CA VAL A 116 7.31 -20.71 -9.26
C VAL A 116 7.70 -21.70 -10.35
N SER A 117 7.86 -22.98 -10.00
CA SER A 117 8.06 -24.04 -11.00
C SER A 117 6.87 -24.15 -11.97
N ALA A 118 7.10 -24.70 -13.17
CA ALA A 118 6.06 -24.86 -14.19
C ALA A 118 4.82 -25.67 -13.75
N LYS A 119 4.94 -26.50 -12.70
CA LYS A 119 3.84 -27.33 -12.17
C LYS A 119 3.19 -26.75 -10.91
N THR A 120 3.62 -25.57 -10.49
CA THR A 120 3.16 -24.91 -9.27
C THR A 120 2.21 -23.78 -9.65
N ASP A 121 1.05 -23.70 -9.00
CA ASP A 121 0.11 -22.59 -9.20
C ASP A 121 0.54 -21.36 -8.38
N PRO A 122 0.98 -20.26 -9.02
CA PRO A 122 1.38 -19.04 -8.32
C PRO A 122 0.21 -18.34 -7.61
N SER A 123 -1.03 -18.68 -7.93
CA SER A 123 -2.23 -18.08 -7.33
C SER A 123 -2.69 -18.78 -6.05
N SER A 124 -2.05 -19.89 -5.67
CA SER A 124 -2.41 -20.61 -4.45
C SER A 124 -2.20 -19.73 -3.21
N SER A 125 -3.15 -19.77 -2.26
CA SER A 125 -3.12 -18.89 -1.08
C SER A 125 -1.82 -19.00 -0.28
N THR A 126 -1.27 -20.20 -0.14
CA THR A 126 -0.01 -20.42 0.59
C THR A 126 1.17 -19.74 -0.09
N ILE A 127 1.25 -19.76 -1.43
CA ILE A 127 2.35 -19.14 -2.18
C ILE A 127 2.23 -17.63 -2.15
N VAL A 128 1.02 -17.11 -2.42
CA VAL A 128 0.78 -15.66 -2.40
C VAL A 128 1.02 -15.09 -1.00
N CYS A 129 0.50 -15.75 0.04
CA CYS A 129 0.75 -15.34 1.41
C CYS A 129 2.24 -15.44 1.78
N GLY A 130 2.94 -16.48 1.33
CA GLY A 130 4.38 -16.64 1.55
C GLY A 130 5.19 -15.51 0.93
N ALA A 131 4.89 -15.15 -0.32
CA ALA A 131 5.51 -14.01 -1.00
C ALA A 131 5.17 -12.67 -0.33
N PHE A 132 3.91 -12.48 0.07
CA PHE A 132 3.47 -11.28 0.78
C PHE A 132 4.21 -11.09 2.11
N ARG A 133 4.31 -12.14 2.92
CA ARG A 133 5.11 -12.13 4.15
C ARG A 133 6.58 -11.86 3.85
N ALA A 134 7.14 -12.59 2.89
CA ALA A 134 8.55 -12.46 2.53
C ALA A 134 8.93 -11.05 2.07
N MET A 135 8.02 -10.33 1.41
CA MET A 135 8.21 -8.93 1.05
C MET A 135 8.50 -8.07 2.29
N PHE A 136 7.73 -8.20 3.37
CA PHE A 136 7.99 -7.44 4.60
C PHE A 136 9.24 -7.90 5.34
N GLY A 137 9.56 -9.20 5.29
CA GLY A 137 10.85 -9.72 5.75
C GLY A 137 12.02 -9.08 5.01
N ALA A 138 11.91 -8.94 3.69
CA ALA A 138 12.89 -8.29 2.84
C ALA A 138 13.01 -6.79 3.15
N ILE A 139 11.90 -6.06 3.26
CA ILE A 139 11.88 -4.62 3.62
C ILE A 139 12.58 -4.40 4.97
N ALA A 140 12.32 -5.25 5.96
CA ALA A 140 12.94 -5.11 7.28
C ALA A 140 14.46 -5.29 7.23
N ILE A 141 14.97 -6.22 6.43
CA ILE A 141 16.42 -6.45 6.27
C ILE A 141 17.05 -5.32 5.44
N ASP A 142 16.44 -4.92 4.33
CA ASP A 142 16.95 -3.86 3.45
C ASP A 142 16.99 -2.48 4.14
N PHE A 143 15.96 -2.20 4.94
CA PHE A 143 15.90 -0.98 5.71
C PHE A 143 16.72 -1.07 7.02
N GLY A 144 16.78 -2.25 7.65
CA GLY A 144 17.31 -2.45 8.99
C GLY A 144 16.32 -2.09 10.10
N SER A 145 15.00 -2.17 9.86
CA SER A 145 13.96 -1.85 10.84
C SER A 145 12.68 -2.64 10.62
N THR A 146 12.25 -3.37 11.65
CA THR A 146 10.96 -4.07 11.68
C THR A 146 9.78 -3.10 11.75
N GLY A 147 9.91 -1.98 12.47
CA GLY A 147 8.86 -0.97 12.58
C GLY A 147 8.54 -0.30 11.24
N LYS A 148 9.55 0.00 10.41
CA LYS A 148 9.31 0.54 9.06
C LYS A 148 8.61 -0.46 8.14
N ALA A 149 9.02 -1.73 8.19
CA ALA A 149 8.32 -2.78 7.46
C ALA A 149 6.85 -2.91 7.91
N GLY A 150 6.60 -2.78 9.23
CA GLY A 150 5.26 -2.72 9.80
C GLY A 150 4.41 -1.55 9.28
N ASN A 151 5.00 -0.37 9.14
CA ASN A 151 4.29 0.79 8.58
C ASN A 151 3.89 0.58 7.12
N VAL A 152 4.77 -0.02 6.30
CA VAL A 152 4.44 -0.38 4.91
C VAL A 152 3.36 -1.46 4.88
N PHE A 153 3.41 -2.44 5.80
CA PHE A 153 2.34 -3.43 5.93
C PHE A 153 1.00 -2.77 6.20
N TRP A 154 0.94 -1.84 7.15
CA TRP A 154 -0.28 -1.12 7.48
C TRP A 154 -0.77 -0.20 6.35
N SER A 155 0.11 0.46 5.58
CA SER A 155 -0.35 1.27 4.44
C SER A 155 -1.06 0.42 3.37
N ILE A 156 -0.63 -0.82 3.19
CA ILE A 156 -1.25 -1.79 2.28
C ILE A 156 -2.54 -2.37 2.87
N HIS A 157 -2.51 -2.73 4.16
CA HIS A 157 -3.62 -3.38 4.85
C HIS A 157 -4.77 -2.39 5.16
N ASP A 158 -4.45 -1.22 5.73
CA ASP A 158 -5.39 -0.14 6.08
C ASP A 158 -5.73 0.76 4.89
N GLY A 159 -4.95 0.76 3.80
CA GLY A 159 -5.29 1.41 2.51
C GLY A 159 -6.58 0.90 1.85
N LYS A 160 -7.31 0.03 2.55
CA LYS A 160 -8.65 -0.48 2.28
C LYS A 160 -9.74 0.24 3.09
N VAL A 161 -9.44 0.79 4.27
CA VAL A 161 -10.43 1.53 5.08
C VAL A 161 -10.86 2.81 4.36
N GLU A 162 -9.92 3.54 3.75
CA GLU A 162 -10.24 4.77 3.01
C GLU A 162 -10.90 4.52 1.64
N ARG A 163 -10.52 3.46 0.89
CA ARG A 163 -11.15 3.14 -0.41
C ARG A 163 -12.53 2.45 -0.30
N ALA A 164 -12.85 1.89 0.87
CA ALA A 164 -14.20 1.44 1.19
C ALA A 164 -15.07 2.59 1.71
N ALA A 165 -14.50 3.52 2.49
CA ALA A 165 -15.19 4.73 2.94
C ALA A 165 -15.47 5.72 1.78
N SER A 166 -14.59 5.81 0.79
CA SER A 166 -14.79 6.66 -0.40
C SER A 166 -15.85 6.12 -1.38
N ARG A 167 -16.33 4.89 -1.20
CA ARG A 167 -17.42 4.30 -2.01
C ARG A 167 -18.80 4.44 -1.36
N ASN A 168 -18.88 4.96 -0.13
CA ASN A 168 -20.12 5.04 0.64
C ASN A 168 -20.44 6.44 1.17
N GLN A 169 -19.87 7.51 0.60
CA GLN A 169 -20.43 8.84 0.81
C GLN A 169 -21.71 9.01 -0.02
N PRO A 170 -22.88 9.28 0.60
CA PRO A 170 -24.03 9.77 -0.14
C PRO A 170 -23.63 11.13 -0.72
N ILE A 171 -23.86 11.32 -2.02
CA ILE A 171 -23.82 12.64 -2.63
C ILE A 171 -24.96 13.44 -1.98
N TYR A 172 -24.64 14.25 -0.98
CA TYR A 172 -25.50 15.36 -0.61
C TYR A 172 -25.34 16.41 -1.70
N VAL A 173 -26.33 16.47 -2.58
CA VAL A 173 -26.53 17.63 -3.45
C VAL A 173 -26.92 18.77 -2.51
N GLU A 174 -26.02 19.72 -2.29
CA GLU A 174 -26.39 20.98 -1.64
C GLU A 174 -27.45 21.67 -2.50
N ALA A 175 -28.66 21.79 -1.95
CA ALA A 175 -29.67 22.65 -2.52
C ALA A 175 -29.18 24.10 -2.40
N SER A 176 -29.12 24.79 -3.53
CA SER A 176 -28.85 26.24 -3.58
C SER A 176 -29.80 26.99 -2.63
N PRO A 177 -29.33 28.03 -1.92
CA PRO A 177 -30.22 28.85 -1.10
C PRO A 177 -31.21 29.60 -2.00
N GLU A 178 -32.50 29.51 -1.68
CA GLU A 178 -33.51 30.44 -2.16
C GLU A 178 -33.15 31.86 -1.72
N VAL A 179 -33.01 32.75 -2.70
CA VAL A 179 -32.93 34.19 -2.48
C VAL A 179 -34.30 34.64 -1.97
N LYS A 180 -34.36 35.14 -0.74
CA LYS A 180 -35.53 35.86 -0.24
C LYS A 180 -35.42 37.30 -0.71
N ASP A 181 -36.35 37.70 -1.56
CA ASP A 181 -36.60 39.11 -1.86
C ASP A 181 -37.23 39.75 -0.61
N GLU A 182 -36.45 40.56 0.11
CA GLU A 182 -36.95 41.52 1.08
C GLU A 182 -37.08 42.87 0.36
N ASP A 183 -38.29 43.18 -0.11
CA ASP A 183 -38.67 44.53 -0.50
C ASP A 183 -39.48 45.22 0.63
N GLU A 184 -39.15 46.49 0.77
CA GLU A 184 -39.37 47.45 1.83
C GLU A 184 -40.83 47.88 2.15
N VAL A 185 -41.02 48.15 3.45
CA VAL A 185 -41.63 49.37 4.06
C VAL A 185 -43.16 49.57 4.01
N SER A 186 -43.75 49.51 5.21
CA SER A 186 -45.00 50.21 5.57
C SER A 186 -44.66 51.33 6.57
N PRO A 187 -45.08 52.59 6.37
CA PRO A 187 -44.82 53.65 7.32
C PRO A 187 -45.87 53.71 8.45
N GLU A 188 -45.40 54.27 9.56
CA GLU A 188 -46.06 54.48 10.84
C GLU A 188 -47.40 55.23 10.79
N VAL A 189 -48.20 54.88 11.80
CA VAL A 189 -49.46 55.46 12.27
C VAL A 189 -49.32 56.96 12.58
N LYS A 190 -50.33 57.74 12.18
CA LYS A 190 -50.67 59.01 12.84
C LYS A 190 -52.14 59.01 13.23
N ASP A 191 -52.37 59.18 14.53
CA ASP A 191 -53.65 59.46 15.15
C ASP A 191 -54.23 60.78 14.63
N ALA A 192 -55.55 60.81 14.46
CA ALA A 192 -56.36 62.02 14.64
C ALA A 192 -57.82 61.62 14.91
N ASP A 193 -58.28 62.10 16.07
CA ASP A 193 -59.64 62.19 16.57
C ASP A 193 -60.63 62.90 15.62
N GLU A 194 -61.91 62.74 15.99
CA GLU A 194 -63.08 63.63 15.81
C GLU A 194 -64.11 63.36 14.69
N LEU A 195 -65.30 62.99 15.22
CA LEU A 195 -66.69 63.21 14.79
C LEU A 195 -67.35 62.23 13.81
#